data_AF-A0A662U6L1-F1
#
_entry.id   AF-A0A662U6L1-F1
#
_cell.length_a   1.000
_cell.length_b   1.000
_cell.length_c   1.000
_cell.angle_alpha   90.00
_cell.angle_beta   90.00
_cell.angle_gamma   90.00
#
_symmetry.space_group_name_H-M   'P 1'
#
loop_
_entity.id
_entity.type
_entity.pdbx_description
1 polymer ?
#
loop_
_entity_poly.entity_id
_entity_poly.type
_entity_poly.pdbx_seq_one_letter_code
_entity_poly.pdbx_strand_id
1 'polypeptide(L)'
;QEALKAITIEKQEKETPFITIVKDIYSFLDDVFVEMSKRDPEISPISISERRIRNADEGIDKITELLNNAISILPQYEPLSFFIWSLWSAVDYYAEEYYPKLRNRETKDLLTQLGFTLEPQLTIGAIKVIGLRGIAIGIIGAILSAYRLTQLSNVTKYFSVNDAFTEYVNNAWSSVKEIEPNVRTFLNEYRRCLFSWNEYHLSPPLGYTHSFPALELPKDFRIYSNYAACKLVVKEFELMFRDYQYAIDLLGFLNTLAPLMMVRLANIREPGSNTADWSIVVPSYLAT
;
A
#
# COMPACT_ATOMS: atom_id res chain seq x y z
N GLN A 1 44.54 -3.83 41.64
CA GLN A 1 43.16 -4.38 41.71
C GLN A 1 42.09 -3.32 42.07
N GLU A 2 42.39 -2.01 41.99
CA GLU A 2 41.43 -0.94 42.37
C GLU A 2 41.05 0.04 41.25
N ALA A 3 41.14 -0.39 39.97
CA ALA A 3 40.79 0.47 38.82
C ALA A 3 39.64 -0.06 37.95
N LEU A 4 38.92 -1.09 38.41
CA LEU A 4 37.68 -1.58 37.77
C LEU A 4 36.44 -1.19 38.59
N LYS A 5 36.42 0.07 39.08
CA LYS A 5 35.21 0.65 39.65
C LYS A 5 34.22 0.90 38.53
N ALA A 6 33.22 0.01 38.48
CA ALA A 6 31.88 0.23 37.94
C ALA A 6 31.81 1.17 36.73
N ILE A 7 32.14 0.63 35.55
CA ILE A 7 31.51 1.14 34.33
C ILE A 7 30.04 0.66 34.42
N THR A 8 29.20 1.48 35.05
CA THR A 8 27.75 1.35 34.89
C THR A 8 27.48 1.77 33.45
N ILE A 9 27.45 0.80 32.53
CA ILE A 9 26.94 1.03 31.18
C ILE A 9 25.43 1.24 31.38
N GLU A 10 25.02 2.50 31.55
CA GLU A 10 23.62 2.86 31.38
C GLU A 10 23.28 2.58 29.91
N LYS A 11 22.60 1.44 29.68
CA LYS A 11 22.06 1.09 28.38
C LYS A 11 20.93 2.07 28.10
N GLN A 12 21.26 3.21 27.49
CA GLN A 12 20.24 4.04 26.88
C GLN A 12 19.59 3.19 25.78
N GLU A 13 18.29 2.93 25.93
CA GLU A 13 17.48 2.39 24.83
C GLU A 13 17.46 3.41 23.71
N LYS A 14 18.47 3.36 22.85
CA LYS A 14 18.48 4.16 21.64
C LYS A 14 17.40 3.58 20.73
N GLU A 15 16.40 4.39 20.44
CA GLU A 15 15.40 4.07 19.44
C GLU A 15 16.11 3.83 18.09
N THR A 16 15.88 2.65 17.51
CA THR A 16 16.45 2.24 16.22
C THR A 16 15.33 2.08 15.20
N PRO A 17 15.60 2.16 13.89
CA PRO A 17 14.58 1.91 12.86
C PRO A 17 13.85 0.56 13.05
N PHE A 18 14.58 -0.48 13.47
CA PHE A 18 14.00 -1.78 13.82
C PHE A 18 12.98 -1.66 14.95
N ILE A 19 13.35 -1.05 16.08
CA ILE A 19 12.46 -0.87 17.22
C ILE A 19 11.22 -0.05 16.84
N THR A 20 11.41 1.02 16.07
CA THR A 20 10.29 1.86 15.59
C THR A 20 9.32 1.05 14.73
N ILE A 21 9.82 0.27 13.77
CA ILE A 21 8.95 -0.56 12.90
C ILE A 21 8.22 -1.64 13.72
N VAL A 22 8.89 -2.27 14.69
CA VAL A 22 8.23 -3.26 15.56
C VAL A 22 7.13 -2.62 16.41
N LYS A 23 7.37 -1.41 16.93
CA LYS A 23 6.33 -0.62 17.63
C LYS A 23 5.16 -0.27 16.70
N ASP A 24 5.44 0.11 15.45
CA ASP A 24 4.39 0.39 14.45
C ASP A 24 3.52 -0.85 14.21
N ILE A 25 4.14 -2.02 13.99
CA ILE A 25 3.41 -3.30 13.83
C ILE A 25 2.54 -3.57 15.06
N TYR A 26 3.12 -3.45 16.26
CA TYR A 26 2.39 -3.67 17.50
C TYR A 26 1.19 -2.72 17.63
N SER A 27 1.40 -1.42 17.40
CA SER A 27 0.33 -0.42 17.48
C SER A 27 -0.80 -0.71 16.51
N PHE A 28 -0.49 -1.06 15.26
CA PHE A 28 -1.50 -1.38 14.27
C PHE A 28 -2.27 -2.65 14.63
N LEU A 29 -1.60 -3.68 15.15
CA LEU A 29 -2.26 -4.91 15.59
C LEU A 29 -3.09 -4.68 16.86
N ASP A 30 -2.63 -3.85 17.79
CA ASP A 30 -3.40 -3.48 18.98
C ASP A 30 -4.70 -2.77 18.61
N ASP A 31 -4.67 -1.83 17.66
CA ASP A 31 -5.87 -1.20 17.11
C ASP A 31 -6.84 -2.22 16.50
N VAL A 32 -6.30 -3.22 15.78
CA VAL A 32 -7.11 -4.34 15.24
C VAL A 32 -7.75 -5.14 16.36
N PHE A 33 -6.98 -5.54 17.38
CA PHE A 33 -7.50 -6.32 18.50
C PHE A 33 -8.54 -5.54 19.29
N VAL A 34 -8.31 -4.27 19.60
CA VAL A 34 -9.29 -3.41 20.29
C VAL A 34 -10.60 -3.34 19.52
N GLU A 35 -10.53 -3.21 18.19
CA GLU A 35 -11.73 -3.24 17.35
C GLU A 35 -12.41 -4.61 17.32
N MET A 36 -11.65 -5.71 17.29
CA MET A 36 -12.20 -7.07 17.33
C MET A 36 -12.87 -7.35 18.68
N SER A 37 -12.24 -6.98 19.80
CA SER A 37 -12.77 -7.17 21.15
C SER A 37 -14.10 -6.44 21.41
N LYS A 38 -14.35 -5.32 20.71
CA LYS A 38 -15.65 -4.62 20.75
C LYS A 38 -16.78 -5.46 20.14
N ARG A 39 -16.46 -6.38 19.23
CA ARG A 39 -17.41 -7.20 18.47
C ARG A 39 -17.57 -8.58 19.07
N ASP A 40 -16.46 -9.15 19.51
CA ASP A 40 -16.41 -10.42 20.23
C ASP A 40 -15.52 -10.25 21.48
N PRO A 41 -16.13 -10.13 22.68
CA PRO A 41 -15.39 -9.95 23.93
C PRO A 41 -14.47 -11.12 24.31
N GLU A 42 -14.62 -12.30 23.68
CA GLU A 42 -13.72 -13.45 23.90
C GLU A 42 -12.36 -13.24 23.20
N ILE A 43 -12.31 -12.36 22.19
CA ILE A 43 -11.08 -11.95 21.55
C ILE A 43 -10.33 -11.04 22.51
N SER A 44 -9.25 -11.56 23.08
CA SER A 44 -8.29 -10.79 23.86
C SER A 44 -6.99 -10.64 23.07
N PRO A 45 -6.28 -9.51 23.21
CA PRO A 45 -4.91 -9.42 22.72
C PRO A 45 -4.12 -10.59 23.28
N ILE A 46 -3.30 -11.23 22.44
CA ILE A 46 -2.38 -12.26 22.92
C ILE A 46 -1.50 -11.60 23.98
N SER A 47 -1.64 -12.03 25.24
CA SER A 47 -0.75 -11.57 26.31
C SER A 47 0.66 -12.02 25.95
N ILE A 48 1.46 -11.09 25.46
CA ILE A 48 2.89 -11.32 25.27
C ILE A 48 3.45 -11.47 26.67
N SER A 49 3.79 -12.71 27.06
CA SER A 49 4.46 -12.91 28.33
C SER A 49 5.73 -12.07 28.31
N GLU A 50 5.86 -11.11 29.24
CA GLU A 50 7.08 -10.35 29.51
C GLU A 50 8.16 -11.28 30.08
N ARG A 51 8.54 -12.29 29.30
CA ARG A 51 9.65 -13.16 29.64
C ARG A 51 10.91 -12.36 29.39
N ARG A 52 11.62 -12.07 30.48
CA ARG A 52 12.95 -11.48 30.43
C ARG A 52 13.85 -12.39 29.60
N ILE A 53 14.31 -11.90 28.45
CA ILE A 53 15.30 -12.55 27.60
C ILE A 53 16.55 -12.81 28.46
N ARG A 54 16.94 -14.07 28.58
CA ARG A 54 17.98 -14.52 29.52
C ARG A 54 19.37 -14.49 28.92
N ASN A 55 19.49 -14.62 27.59
CA ASN A 55 20.75 -14.59 26.85
C ASN A 55 20.55 -14.08 25.42
N ALA A 56 21.65 -13.90 24.67
CA ALA A 56 21.61 -13.36 23.32
C ALA A 56 20.90 -14.28 22.32
N ASP A 57 21.09 -15.60 22.44
CA ASP A 57 20.50 -16.60 21.54
C ASP A 57 18.97 -16.58 21.62
N GLU A 58 18.40 -16.52 22.83
CA GLU A 58 16.96 -16.38 23.04
C GLU A 58 16.42 -15.09 22.40
N GLY A 59 17.21 -14.01 22.40
CA GLY A 59 16.86 -12.77 21.70
C GLY A 59 16.85 -12.92 20.18
N ILE A 60 17.84 -13.63 19.62
CA ILE A 60 17.92 -13.92 18.19
C ILE A 60 16.75 -14.80 17.75
N ASP A 61 16.41 -15.83 18.52
CA ASP A 61 15.29 -16.72 18.25
C ASP A 61 13.96 -15.94 18.23
N LYS A 62 13.77 -15.02 19.18
CA LYS A 62 12.56 -14.19 19.25
C LYS A 62 12.45 -13.20 18.10
N ILE A 63 13.57 -12.62 17.66
CA ILE A 63 13.57 -11.76 16.47
C ILE A 63 13.29 -12.59 15.22
N THR A 64 13.83 -13.81 15.13
CA THR A 64 13.58 -14.72 14.00
C THR A 64 12.10 -15.12 13.93
N GLU A 65 11.50 -15.46 15.08
CA GLU A 65 10.07 -15.73 15.20
C GLU A 65 9.22 -14.53 14.76
N LEU A 66 9.56 -13.32 15.23
CA LEU A 66 8.89 -12.08 14.84
C LEU A 66 8.99 -11.84 13.33
N LEU A 67 10.17 -12.03 12.73
CA LEU A 67 10.38 -11.85 11.29
C LEU A 67 9.56 -12.84 10.48
N ASN A 68 9.54 -14.12 10.87
CA ASN A 68 8.73 -15.14 10.21
C ASN A 68 7.24 -14.82 10.29
N ASN A 69 6.77 -14.36 11.46
CA ASN A 69 5.37 -13.94 11.64
C ASN A 69 5.04 -12.67 10.85
N ALA A 70 5.96 -11.71 10.76
CA ALA A 70 5.77 -10.51 9.94
C ALA A 70 5.72 -10.85 8.45
N ILE A 71 6.55 -11.79 7.98
CA ILE A 71 6.55 -12.26 6.60
C ILE A 71 5.26 -13.05 6.31
N SER A 72 4.82 -13.89 7.23
CA SER A 72 3.65 -14.76 7.00
C SER A 72 2.34 -14.01 6.84
N ILE A 73 2.25 -12.75 7.27
CA ILE A 73 1.06 -11.91 7.05
C ILE A 73 1.11 -11.13 5.73
N LEU A 74 2.18 -11.23 4.93
CA LEU A 74 2.28 -10.44 3.71
C LEU A 74 1.36 -10.96 2.60
N PRO A 75 0.84 -10.07 1.72
CA PRO A 75 -0.09 -10.42 0.64
C PRO A 75 0.32 -11.58 -0.28
N GLN A 76 1.62 -11.79 -0.53
CA GLN A 76 2.07 -12.91 -1.37
C GLN A 76 2.07 -14.27 -0.68
N TYR A 77 1.90 -14.29 0.65
CA TYR A 77 1.93 -15.51 1.47
C TYR A 77 0.59 -15.81 2.15
N GLU A 78 -0.27 -14.80 2.34
CA GLU A 78 -1.53 -14.95 3.07
C GLU A 78 -2.72 -14.40 2.25
N PRO A 79 -3.71 -15.25 1.89
CA PRO A 79 -4.83 -14.86 1.03
C PRO A 79 -5.74 -13.75 1.59
N LEU A 80 -5.96 -13.67 2.90
CA LEU A 80 -6.81 -12.62 3.48
C LEU A 80 -6.10 -11.26 3.41
N SER A 81 -4.80 -11.21 3.68
CA SER A 81 -3.96 -10.05 3.46
C SER A 81 -3.96 -9.65 1.99
N PHE A 82 -3.88 -10.60 1.05
CA PHE A 82 -4.03 -10.28 -0.37
C PHE A 82 -5.40 -9.67 -0.68
N PHE A 83 -6.47 -10.26 -0.15
CA PHE A 83 -7.83 -9.76 -0.34
C PHE A 83 -7.97 -8.31 0.16
N ILE A 84 -7.53 -8.02 1.38
CA ILE A 84 -7.56 -6.67 1.96
C ILE A 84 -6.68 -5.71 1.15
N TRP A 85 -5.47 -6.15 0.81
CA TRP A 85 -4.50 -5.37 0.07
C TRP A 85 -5.02 -5.01 -1.34
N SER A 86 -5.58 -5.98 -2.05
CA SER A 86 -6.10 -5.81 -3.42
C SER A 86 -7.34 -4.93 -3.48
N LEU A 87 -8.22 -4.98 -2.46
CA LEU A 87 -9.42 -4.14 -2.42
C LEU A 87 -9.12 -2.68 -2.07
N TRP A 88 -7.97 -2.41 -1.44
CA TRP A 88 -7.63 -1.06 -1.05
C TRP A 88 -7.41 -0.16 -2.27
N SER A 89 -8.39 0.71 -2.50
CA SER A 89 -8.45 1.60 -3.65
C SER A 89 -8.67 0.88 -4.98
N ALA A 90 -9.38 -0.25 -5.01
CA ALA A 90 -9.79 -0.93 -6.25
C ALA A 90 -11.00 -0.26 -6.91
N VAL A 91 -11.09 -0.31 -8.25
CA VAL A 91 -12.31 0.12 -8.96
C VAL A 91 -13.42 -0.90 -8.72
N ASP A 92 -14.62 -0.43 -8.39
CA ASP A 92 -15.68 -1.27 -7.81
C ASP A 92 -16.12 -2.42 -8.71
N TYR A 93 -16.41 -2.14 -9.99
CA TYR A 93 -16.85 -3.20 -10.91
C TYR A 93 -15.74 -4.21 -11.23
N TYR A 94 -14.47 -3.80 -11.20
CA TYR A 94 -13.33 -4.73 -11.34
C TYR A 94 -13.16 -5.59 -10.09
N ALA A 95 -13.36 -5.01 -8.91
CA ALA A 95 -13.37 -5.77 -7.67
C ALA A 95 -14.52 -6.80 -7.66
N GLU A 96 -15.67 -6.47 -8.24
CA GLU A 96 -16.78 -7.43 -8.43
C GLU A 96 -16.47 -8.50 -9.47
N GLU A 97 -15.76 -8.19 -10.54
CA GLU A 97 -15.30 -9.19 -11.51
C GLU A 97 -14.34 -10.19 -10.86
N TYR A 98 -13.39 -9.70 -10.07
CA TYR A 98 -12.41 -10.52 -9.38
C TYR A 98 -12.99 -11.25 -8.16
N TYR A 99 -13.95 -10.62 -7.48
CA TYR A 99 -14.68 -11.15 -6.33
C TYR A 99 -16.19 -11.10 -6.59
N PRO A 100 -16.77 -12.05 -7.35
CA PRO A 100 -18.18 -12.03 -7.75
C PRO A 100 -19.17 -12.01 -6.58
N LYS A 101 -18.71 -12.44 -5.40
CA LYS A 101 -19.53 -12.47 -4.18
C LYS A 101 -19.42 -11.19 -3.34
N LEU A 102 -18.58 -10.23 -3.71
CA LEU A 102 -18.23 -9.07 -2.88
C LEU A 102 -19.46 -8.24 -2.45
N ARG A 103 -20.48 -8.15 -3.30
CA ARG A 103 -21.69 -7.36 -3.03
C ARG A 103 -22.86 -8.12 -2.46
N ASN A 104 -22.73 -9.44 -2.35
CA ASN A 104 -23.77 -10.31 -1.83
C ASN A 104 -24.05 -9.93 -0.39
N ARG A 105 -25.31 -10.11 0.03
CA ARG A 105 -25.69 -9.85 1.43
C ARG A 105 -24.82 -10.66 2.40
N GLU A 106 -24.64 -11.95 2.15
CA GLU A 106 -23.83 -12.84 3.00
C GLU A 106 -22.39 -12.35 3.15
N THR A 107 -21.73 -11.94 2.05
CA THR A 107 -20.36 -11.44 2.10
C THR A 107 -20.26 -10.08 2.76
N LYS A 108 -21.22 -9.17 2.52
CA LYS A 108 -21.28 -7.88 3.23
C LYS A 108 -21.47 -8.08 4.73
N ASP A 109 -22.38 -8.98 5.12
CA ASP A 109 -22.65 -9.29 6.52
C ASP A 109 -21.41 -9.90 7.19
N LEU A 110 -20.72 -10.82 6.52
CA LEU A 110 -19.46 -11.41 6.99
C LEU A 110 -18.36 -10.35 7.14
N LEU A 111 -18.13 -9.52 6.12
CA LEU A 111 -17.13 -8.45 6.17
C LEU A 111 -17.44 -7.47 7.31
N THR A 112 -18.71 -7.11 7.49
CA THR A 112 -19.15 -6.23 8.59
C THR A 112 -18.89 -6.87 9.96
N GLN A 113 -19.19 -8.17 10.12
CA GLN A 113 -18.90 -8.93 11.34
C GLN A 113 -17.40 -8.97 11.64
N LEU A 114 -16.57 -9.11 10.61
CA LEU A 114 -15.11 -9.06 10.71
C LEU A 114 -14.57 -7.62 10.87
N GLY A 115 -15.44 -6.61 10.95
CA GLY A 115 -15.09 -5.21 11.15
C GLY A 115 -14.47 -4.51 9.94
N PHE A 116 -14.71 -5.05 8.74
CA PHE A 116 -14.44 -4.41 7.47
C PHE A 116 -15.66 -3.63 7.00
N THR A 117 -15.43 -2.38 6.58
CA THR A 117 -16.45 -1.60 5.88
C THR A 117 -15.95 -1.28 4.47
N LEU A 118 -16.76 -1.66 3.47
CA LEU A 118 -16.56 -1.29 2.07
C LEU A 118 -17.38 -0.03 1.77
N GLU A 119 -16.71 1.11 1.70
CA GLU A 119 -17.32 2.40 1.33
C GLU A 119 -16.64 2.96 0.10
N PRO A 120 -17.33 3.70 -0.77
CA PRO A 120 -16.64 4.42 -1.84
C PRO A 120 -15.66 5.45 -1.24
N GLN A 121 -14.36 5.32 -1.51
CA GLN A 121 -13.36 6.34 -1.18
C GLN A 121 -13.39 7.52 -2.16
N LEU A 122 -13.87 7.27 -3.38
CA LEU A 122 -13.95 8.21 -4.47
C LEU A 122 -15.14 7.78 -5.33
N THR A 123 -15.99 8.73 -5.66
CA THR A 123 -17.09 8.52 -6.60
C THR A 123 -16.95 9.51 -7.75
N ILE A 124 -16.59 9.02 -8.92
CA ILE A 124 -16.56 9.84 -10.13
C ILE A 124 -17.70 9.34 -11.03
N GLY A 125 -18.83 10.03 -10.94
CA GLY A 125 -20.03 9.61 -11.67
C GLY A 125 -20.65 8.33 -11.17
N ALA A 126 -20.78 7.36 -12.08
CA ALA A 126 -21.20 6.01 -11.75
C ALA A 126 -20.04 5.14 -11.24
N ILE A 127 -18.78 5.59 -11.43
CA ILE A 127 -17.60 4.82 -11.05
C ILE A 127 -17.31 5.06 -9.59
N LYS A 128 -17.18 3.96 -8.85
CA LYS A 128 -16.82 3.96 -7.44
C LYS A 128 -15.46 3.31 -7.30
N VAL A 129 -14.64 3.86 -6.42
CA VAL A 129 -13.40 3.24 -5.99
C VAL A 129 -13.58 2.81 -4.54
N ILE A 130 -13.24 1.58 -4.23
CA ILE A 130 -13.43 0.97 -2.91
C ILE A 130 -12.43 1.57 -1.93
N GLY A 131 -12.98 2.14 -0.87
CA GLY A 131 -12.31 2.49 0.36
C GLY A 131 -12.53 1.41 1.40
N LEU A 132 -11.46 1.05 2.08
CA LEU A 132 -11.50 0.17 3.24
C LEU A 132 -11.46 1.01 4.51
N ARG A 133 -12.34 0.69 5.47
CA ARG A 133 -12.34 1.26 6.82
C ARG A 133 -12.39 0.17 7.89
N GLY A 134 -12.25 0.60 9.14
CA GLY A 134 -12.25 -0.28 10.30
C GLY A 134 -10.92 -1.01 10.43
N ILE A 135 -11.00 -2.30 10.73
CA ILE A 135 -9.85 -3.17 11.01
C ILE A 135 -8.87 -3.26 9.82
N ALA A 136 -9.36 -3.12 8.59
CA ALA A 136 -8.50 -3.13 7.40
C ALA A 136 -7.37 -2.11 7.45
N ILE A 137 -7.59 -0.92 8.03
CA ILE A 137 -6.55 0.12 8.08
C ILE A 137 -5.38 -0.35 8.95
N GLY A 138 -5.66 -0.96 10.09
CA GLY A 138 -4.65 -1.55 10.97
C GLY A 138 -3.91 -2.70 10.27
N ILE A 139 -4.64 -3.60 9.60
CA ILE A 139 -4.01 -4.71 8.85
C ILE A 139 -3.08 -4.17 7.74
N ILE A 140 -3.53 -3.17 6.98
CA ILE A 140 -2.71 -2.53 5.95
C ILE A 140 -1.47 -1.88 6.55
N GLY A 141 -1.60 -1.20 7.69
CA GLY A 141 -0.48 -0.62 8.42
C GLY A 141 0.52 -1.68 8.87
N ALA A 142 0.05 -2.80 9.40
CA ALA A 142 0.88 -3.94 9.78
C ALA A 142 1.62 -4.55 8.58
N ILE A 143 0.94 -4.72 7.44
CA ILE A 143 1.54 -5.20 6.18
C ILE A 143 2.66 -4.25 5.71
N LEU A 144 2.39 -2.93 5.66
CA LEU A 144 3.39 -1.94 5.25
C LEU A 144 4.61 -1.97 6.17
N SER A 145 4.40 -2.06 7.49
CA SER A 145 5.49 -2.15 8.46
C SER A 145 6.25 -3.48 8.38
N ALA A 146 5.57 -4.59 8.10
CA ALA A 146 6.22 -5.88 7.85
C ALA A 146 7.11 -5.83 6.60
N TYR A 147 6.64 -5.23 5.51
CA TYR A 147 7.50 -4.97 4.35
C TYR A 147 8.72 -4.10 4.71
N ARG A 148 8.51 -2.99 5.44
CA ARG A 148 9.62 -2.11 5.90
C ARG A 148 10.65 -2.88 6.73
N LEU A 149 10.21 -3.83 7.54
CA LEU A 149 11.08 -4.68 8.35
C LEU A 149 12.02 -5.52 7.45
N THR A 150 11.51 -6.06 6.35
CA THR A 150 12.29 -6.82 5.37
C THR A 150 13.22 -5.95 4.50
N GLN A 151 13.09 -4.63 4.52
CA GLN A 151 13.96 -3.70 3.80
C GLN A 151 15.13 -3.17 4.64
N LEU A 152 15.11 -3.40 5.95
CA LEU A 152 16.20 -2.97 6.83
C LEU A 152 17.49 -3.74 6.51
N SER A 153 18.52 -3.03 6.05
CA SER A 153 19.79 -3.65 5.62
C SER A 153 20.49 -4.52 6.69
N ASN A 154 20.31 -4.21 7.97
CA ASN A 154 20.82 -5.02 9.07
C ASN A 154 19.98 -6.29 9.29
N VAL A 155 18.67 -6.22 9.08
CA VAL A 155 17.78 -7.40 9.14
C VAL A 155 18.10 -8.35 7.99
N THR A 156 18.14 -7.84 6.76
CA THR A 156 18.40 -8.65 5.57
C THR A 156 19.76 -9.35 5.64
N LYS A 157 20.81 -8.63 6.06
CA LYS A 157 22.16 -9.19 6.17
C LYS A 157 22.30 -10.20 7.32
N TYR A 158 21.74 -9.90 8.49
CA TYR A 158 21.96 -10.72 9.68
C TYR A 158 21.08 -11.98 9.69
N PHE A 159 19.80 -11.83 9.31
CA PHE A 159 18.83 -12.93 9.33
C PHE A 159 18.66 -13.60 7.96
N SER A 160 19.41 -13.17 6.93
CA SER A 160 19.29 -13.69 5.55
C SER A 160 17.86 -13.62 5.01
N VAL A 161 17.13 -12.56 5.39
CA VAL A 161 15.77 -12.28 4.93
C VAL A 161 15.84 -11.51 3.62
N ASN A 162 15.10 -11.95 2.60
CA ASN A 162 14.96 -11.23 1.35
C ASN A 162 14.05 -10.00 1.52
N ASP A 163 14.25 -8.97 0.69
CA ASP A 163 13.31 -7.87 0.57
C ASP A 163 12.01 -8.38 -0.07
N ALA A 164 11.04 -8.67 0.79
CA ALA A 164 9.75 -9.23 0.40
C ALA A 164 8.90 -8.23 -0.40
N PHE A 165 9.13 -6.92 -0.26
CA PHE A 165 8.42 -5.92 -1.05
C PHE A 165 8.95 -5.87 -2.48
N THR A 166 10.27 -5.96 -2.64
CA THR A 166 10.88 -6.07 -3.97
C THR A 166 10.38 -7.32 -4.71
N GLU A 167 10.29 -8.45 -4.01
CA GLU A 167 9.68 -9.67 -4.57
C GLU A 167 8.22 -9.45 -4.96
N TYR A 168 7.42 -8.85 -4.08
CA TYR A 168 6.02 -8.54 -4.34
C TYR A 168 5.84 -7.69 -5.60
N VAL A 169 6.57 -6.57 -5.73
CA VAL A 169 6.44 -5.65 -6.89
C VAL A 169 6.79 -6.36 -8.20
N ASN A 170 7.86 -7.17 -8.22
CA ASN A 170 8.26 -7.92 -9.42
C ASN A 170 7.22 -8.96 -9.83
N ASN A 171 6.67 -9.69 -8.87
CA ASN A 171 5.64 -10.71 -9.12
C ASN A 171 4.31 -10.07 -9.55
N ALA A 172 3.89 -9.01 -8.87
CA ALA A 172 2.70 -8.22 -9.19
C ALA A 172 2.78 -7.60 -10.58
N TRP A 173 3.95 -7.06 -10.97
CA TRP A 173 4.12 -6.52 -12.32
C TRP A 173 4.09 -7.63 -13.38
N SER A 174 4.71 -8.77 -13.09
CA SER A 174 4.73 -9.91 -14.00
C SER A 174 3.34 -10.47 -14.27
N SER A 175 2.45 -10.48 -13.27
CA SER A 175 1.07 -10.98 -13.41
C SER A 175 0.17 -10.06 -14.24
N VAL A 176 0.53 -8.78 -14.37
CA VAL A 176 -0.24 -7.78 -15.14
C VAL A 176 0.49 -7.28 -16.38
N LYS A 177 1.62 -7.92 -16.75
CA LYS A 177 2.50 -7.46 -17.83
C LYS A 177 1.79 -7.27 -19.18
N GLU A 178 0.73 -8.01 -19.43
CA GLU A 178 -0.05 -7.91 -20.68
C GLU A 178 -0.66 -6.53 -20.91
N ILE A 179 -0.90 -5.75 -19.84
CA ILE A 179 -1.44 -4.39 -19.94
C ILE A 179 -0.35 -3.34 -20.24
N GLU A 180 0.93 -3.74 -20.31
CA GLU A 180 2.06 -2.84 -20.55
C GLU A 180 1.82 -1.87 -21.75
N PRO A 181 1.32 -2.32 -22.91
CA PRO A 181 1.04 -1.42 -24.03
C PRO A 181 0.02 -0.33 -23.68
N ASN A 182 -1.02 -0.67 -22.91
CA ASN A 182 -2.05 0.27 -22.48
C ASN A 182 -1.49 1.30 -21.49
N VAL A 183 -0.68 0.84 -20.54
CA VAL A 183 0.01 1.72 -19.57
C VAL A 183 0.97 2.67 -20.27
N ARG A 184 1.71 2.19 -21.27
CA ARG A 184 2.61 3.05 -22.08
C ARG A 184 1.84 4.11 -22.85
N THR A 185 0.76 3.71 -23.53
CA THR A 185 -0.12 4.64 -24.25
C THR A 185 -0.67 5.69 -23.30
N PHE A 186 -1.18 5.29 -22.14
CA PHE A 186 -1.65 6.21 -21.11
C PHE A 186 -0.57 7.21 -20.68
N LEU A 187 0.63 6.74 -20.32
CA LEU A 187 1.71 7.62 -19.88
C LEU A 187 2.11 8.63 -20.97
N ASN A 188 2.12 8.20 -22.24
CA ASN A 188 2.43 9.06 -23.38
C ASN A 188 1.33 10.10 -23.63
N GLU A 189 0.06 9.71 -23.58
CA GLU A 189 -1.07 10.63 -23.69
C GLU A 189 -1.08 11.65 -22.55
N TYR A 190 -0.87 11.18 -21.33
CA TYR A 190 -0.77 12.03 -20.14
C TYR A 190 0.37 13.05 -20.29
N ARG A 191 1.54 12.60 -20.73
CA ARG A 191 2.67 13.49 -21.03
C ARG A 191 2.34 14.50 -22.10
N ARG A 192 1.70 14.09 -23.20
CA ARG A 192 1.31 15.00 -24.26
C ARG A 192 0.38 16.10 -23.70
N CYS A 193 -0.62 15.74 -22.90
CA CYS A 193 -1.49 16.71 -22.24
C CYS A 193 -0.71 17.66 -21.31
N LEU A 194 0.28 17.17 -20.58
CA LEU A 194 1.18 18.01 -19.77
C LEU A 194 2.10 18.90 -20.62
N PHE A 195 2.69 18.37 -21.71
CA PHE A 195 3.66 19.10 -22.54
C PHE A 195 3.00 20.18 -23.39
N SER A 196 1.84 19.89 -23.98
CA SER A 196 1.04 20.88 -24.70
C SER A 196 0.60 22.03 -23.79
N TRP A 197 0.63 21.85 -22.47
CA TRP A 197 0.51 22.91 -21.49
C TRP A 197 1.86 23.61 -21.18
N ASN A 198 2.96 22.85 -21.08
CA ASN A 198 4.30 23.38 -20.79
C ASN A 198 4.87 24.32 -21.87
N GLU A 199 4.48 24.17 -23.13
CA GLU A 199 4.89 25.12 -24.19
C GLU A 199 4.35 26.55 -23.94
N TYR A 200 3.33 26.71 -23.10
CA TYR A 200 2.72 28.00 -22.77
C TYR A 200 3.01 28.48 -21.33
N HIS A 201 3.37 27.59 -20.40
CA HIS A 201 3.63 27.92 -18.99
C HIS A 201 4.75 27.05 -18.39
N LEU A 202 5.57 27.63 -17.48
CA LEU A 202 6.74 27.00 -16.83
C LEU A 202 6.36 25.84 -15.88
N SER A 203 5.90 24.77 -16.50
CA SER A 203 5.48 23.50 -15.94
C SER A 203 6.54 22.50 -15.52
N PRO A 204 6.62 21.92 -14.30
CA PRO A 204 7.53 20.78 -14.14
C PRO A 204 7.05 19.57 -14.96
N PRO A 205 7.97 18.80 -15.56
CA PRO A 205 7.64 17.54 -16.26
C PRO A 205 6.99 16.53 -15.29
N LEU A 206 6.38 15.47 -15.83
CA LEU A 206 5.86 14.37 -15.01
C LEU A 206 6.99 13.82 -14.11
N GLY A 207 6.97 14.22 -12.85
CA GLY A 207 7.94 13.79 -11.84
C GLY A 207 7.73 12.34 -11.46
N TYR A 208 8.75 11.76 -10.83
CA TYR A 208 8.65 10.44 -10.24
C TYR A 208 9.37 10.36 -8.89
N THR A 209 8.99 9.39 -8.09
CA THR A 209 9.68 9.03 -6.83
C THR A 209 10.10 7.56 -6.85
N HIS A 210 10.93 7.19 -5.89
CA HIS A 210 11.38 5.80 -5.67
C HIS A 210 10.75 5.16 -4.44
N SER A 211 9.73 5.78 -3.82
CA SER A 211 9.17 5.33 -2.55
C SER A 211 7.65 5.19 -2.56
N PHE A 212 7.16 4.01 -2.17
CA PHE A 212 5.74 3.64 -2.05
C PHE A 212 5.34 3.63 -0.58
N PRO A 213 4.37 4.44 -0.11
CA PRO A 213 4.16 4.78 1.32
C PRO A 213 5.28 4.38 2.31
N ALA A 214 6.48 4.97 2.13
CA ALA A 214 7.69 4.72 2.93
C ALA A 214 8.44 3.37 2.74
N LEU A 215 8.11 2.62 1.69
CA LEU A 215 8.85 1.46 1.18
C LEU A 215 9.72 1.86 0.00
N GLU A 216 10.92 1.33 -0.09
CA GLU A 216 11.81 1.52 -1.24
C GLU A 216 11.36 0.63 -2.41
N LEU A 217 11.26 1.19 -3.61
CA LEU A 217 10.97 0.40 -4.82
C LEU A 217 12.20 -0.36 -5.30
N PRO A 218 12.02 -1.48 -6.03
CA PRO A 218 13.11 -2.07 -6.78
C PRO A 218 13.75 -1.04 -7.71
N LYS A 219 15.06 -1.15 -7.91
CA LYS A 219 15.88 -0.19 -8.70
C LYS A 219 15.34 0.11 -10.10
N ASP A 220 14.58 -0.81 -10.70
CA ASP A 220 14.06 -0.70 -12.05
C ASP A 220 12.63 -0.15 -12.10
N PHE A 221 12.00 0.13 -10.96
CA PHE A 221 10.63 0.66 -10.85
C PHE A 221 10.61 2.11 -10.37
N ARG A 222 9.58 2.84 -10.78
CA ARG A 222 9.32 4.23 -10.37
C ARG A 222 7.84 4.40 -10.05
N ILE A 223 7.55 5.38 -9.20
CA ILE A 223 6.20 5.89 -9.03
C ILE A 223 6.04 7.16 -9.84
N TYR A 224 5.09 7.14 -10.78
CA TYR A 224 4.58 8.36 -11.40
C TYR A 224 3.28 8.73 -10.70
N SER A 225 3.18 9.97 -10.28
CA SER A 225 1.99 10.47 -9.59
C SER A 225 1.69 11.88 -10.02
N ASN A 226 0.43 12.24 -10.05
CA ASN A 226 0.01 13.60 -10.34
C ASN A 226 -1.42 13.84 -9.86
N TYR A 227 -1.82 15.11 -9.89
CA TYR A 227 -3.15 15.59 -9.58
C TYR A 227 -3.85 15.98 -10.88
N ALA A 228 -5.12 15.58 -11.03
CA ALA A 228 -5.98 15.98 -12.14
C ALA A 228 -7.35 16.45 -11.63
N ALA A 229 -7.92 17.47 -12.27
CA ALA A 229 -9.29 17.85 -12.02
C ALA A 229 -10.21 16.90 -12.79
N CYS A 230 -11.26 16.36 -12.15
CA CYS A 230 -12.25 15.51 -12.80
C CYS A 230 -13.46 16.37 -13.16
N LYS A 231 -13.92 16.38 -14.41
CA LYS A 231 -15.16 17.07 -14.78
C LYS A 231 -16.05 16.17 -15.64
N LEU A 232 -17.35 16.26 -15.39
CA LEU A 232 -18.37 15.67 -16.26
C LEU A 232 -18.57 16.59 -17.48
N VAL A 233 -18.29 16.09 -18.68
CA VAL A 233 -18.58 16.78 -19.93
C VAL A 233 -19.55 15.92 -20.71
N VAL A 234 -20.81 16.38 -20.83
CA VAL A 234 -21.82 15.80 -21.75
C VAL A 234 -21.98 14.27 -21.62
N LYS A 235 -22.17 13.77 -20.39
CA LYS A 235 -22.33 12.32 -20.06
C LYS A 235 -21.08 11.44 -20.23
N GLU A 236 -19.93 12.03 -20.58
CA GLU A 236 -18.62 11.38 -20.52
C GLU A 236 -17.81 11.98 -19.35
N PHE A 237 -17.00 11.14 -18.68
CA PHE A 237 -16.15 11.58 -17.58
C PHE A 237 -14.74 11.81 -18.11
N GLU A 238 -14.22 13.02 -17.94
CA GLU A 238 -12.90 13.38 -18.42
C GLU A 238 -12.00 13.79 -17.25
N LEU A 239 -10.76 13.32 -17.28
CA LEU A 239 -9.66 13.88 -16.50
C LEU A 239 -9.16 15.13 -17.21
N MET A 240 -9.45 16.28 -16.61
CA MET A 240 -9.09 17.59 -17.14
C MET A 240 -7.77 18.05 -16.54
N PHE A 241 -6.92 18.56 -17.41
CA PHE A 241 -5.73 19.31 -17.02
C PHE A 241 -6.06 20.80 -16.93
N ARG A 242 -5.32 21.52 -16.08
CA ARG A 242 -5.56 22.91 -15.65
C ARG A 242 -6.05 23.80 -16.81
N ASP A 243 -7.10 24.58 -16.53
CA ASP A 243 -7.88 25.43 -17.46
C ASP A 243 -8.75 24.70 -18.51
N TYR A 244 -9.00 23.38 -18.34
CA TYR A 244 -9.98 22.60 -19.09
C TYR A 244 -9.70 22.46 -20.61
N GLN A 245 -8.45 22.67 -21.04
CA GLN A 245 -8.08 22.64 -22.47
C GLN A 245 -7.72 21.24 -22.98
N TYR A 246 -7.32 20.34 -22.10
CA TYR A 246 -6.92 18.97 -22.44
C TYR A 246 -7.62 17.98 -21.51
N ALA A 247 -8.07 16.88 -22.10
CA ALA A 247 -8.86 15.84 -21.46
C ALA A 247 -8.32 14.45 -21.80
N ILE A 248 -8.39 13.54 -20.83
CA ILE A 248 -8.24 12.09 -21.04
C ILE A 248 -9.54 11.42 -20.63
N ASP A 249 -10.00 10.44 -21.41
CA ASP A 249 -11.15 9.61 -21.05
C ASP A 249 -10.87 8.92 -19.71
N LEU A 250 -11.65 9.29 -18.68
CA LEU A 250 -11.48 8.76 -17.34
C LEU A 250 -11.81 7.25 -17.30
N LEU A 251 -12.77 6.79 -18.10
CA LEU A 251 -13.15 5.37 -18.08
C LEU A 251 -12.02 4.52 -18.65
N GLY A 252 -11.48 4.88 -19.81
CA GLY A 252 -10.28 4.27 -20.39
C GLY A 252 -9.08 4.34 -19.47
N PHE A 253 -8.91 5.46 -18.75
CA PHE A 253 -7.88 5.60 -17.72
C PHE A 253 -8.07 4.59 -16.57
N LEU A 254 -9.26 4.53 -15.98
CA LEU A 254 -9.54 3.61 -14.87
C LEU A 254 -9.48 2.15 -15.32
N ASN A 255 -9.91 1.83 -16.53
CA ASN A 255 -9.74 0.50 -17.13
C ASN A 255 -8.26 0.11 -17.26
N THR A 256 -7.41 1.06 -17.64
CA THR A 256 -5.96 0.83 -17.76
C THR A 256 -5.32 0.62 -16.40
N LEU A 257 -5.76 1.36 -15.38
CA LEU A 257 -5.21 1.27 -14.03
C LEU A 257 -5.77 0.12 -13.21
N ALA A 258 -6.99 -0.32 -13.45
CA ALA A 258 -7.67 -1.24 -12.54
C ALA A 258 -6.90 -2.56 -12.29
N PRO A 259 -6.29 -3.21 -13.30
CA PRO A 259 -5.45 -4.38 -13.04
C PRO A 259 -4.26 -4.04 -12.13
N LEU A 260 -3.63 -2.87 -12.32
CA LEU A 260 -2.56 -2.39 -11.43
C LEU A 260 -3.08 -2.08 -10.01
N MET A 261 -4.30 -1.55 -9.89
CA MET A 261 -4.92 -1.23 -8.59
C MET A 261 -5.20 -2.51 -7.80
N MET A 262 -5.67 -3.57 -8.47
CA MET A 262 -5.91 -4.89 -7.86
C MET A 262 -4.62 -5.52 -7.30
N VAL A 263 -3.47 -5.23 -7.92
CA VAL A 263 -2.16 -5.67 -7.41
C VAL A 263 -1.39 -4.55 -6.70
N ARG A 264 -2.07 -3.47 -6.29
CA ARG A 264 -1.51 -2.33 -5.56
C ARG A 264 -0.27 -1.67 -6.17
N LEU A 265 -0.14 -1.80 -7.48
CA LEU A 265 0.80 -1.03 -8.29
C LEU A 265 0.16 0.24 -8.84
N ALA A 266 -1.11 0.52 -8.57
CA ALA A 266 -1.71 1.81 -8.82
C ALA A 266 -2.72 2.17 -7.73
N ASN A 267 -3.01 3.46 -7.63
CA ASN A 267 -3.95 3.99 -6.67
C ASN A 267 -4.50 5.33 -7.15
N ILE A 268 -5.76 5.59 -6.85
CA ILE A 268 -6.44 6.86 -7.05
C ILE A 268 -7.12 7.30 -5.76
N ARG A 269 -7.07 8.58 -5.44
CA ARG A 269 -7.64 9.16 -4.21
C ARG A 269 -8.32 10.49 -4.55
N GLU A 270 -9.35 10.86 -3.79
CA GLU A 270 -9.99 12.17 -3.87
C GLU A 270 -9.38 13.11 -2.82
N PRO A 271 -8.49 14.05 -3.19
CA PRO A 271 -8.00 15.06 -2.24
C PRO A 271 -9.05 16.16 -1.96
N GLY A 272 -10.08 16.29 -2.81
CA GLY A 272 -11.15 17.29 -2.71
C GLY A 272 -12.20 17.14 -3.82
N SER A 273 -13.27 17.94 -3.75
CA SER A 273 -14.41 17.83 -4.67
C SER A 273 -13.99 18.00 -6.13
N ASN A 274 -14.34 17.01 -6.97
CA ASN A 274 -14.06 16.98 -8.41
C ASN A 274 -12.57 16.90 -8.76
N THR A 275 -11.77 16.22 -7.94
CA THR A 275 -10.32 16.11 -8.16
C THR A 275 -9.86 14.70 -7.85
N ALA A 276 -8.82 14.24 -8.55
CA ALA A 276 -8.25 12.93 -8.32
C ALA A 276 -6.73 13.01 -8.33
N ASP A 277 -6.13 12.55 -7.23
CA ASP A 277 -4.72 12.19 -7.17
C ASP A 277 -4.59 10.76 -7.63
N TRP A 278 -3.65 10.51 -8.53
CA TRP A 278 -3.33 9.16 -8.94
C TRP A 278 -1.84 8.89 -8.82
N SER A 279 -1.50 7.63 -8.64
CA SER A 279 -0.12 7.13 -8.63
C SER A 279 -0.07 5.75 -9.27
N ILE A 280 0.99 5.50 -10.03
CA ILE A 280 1.29 4.18 -10.61
C ILE A 280 2.75 3.82 -10.36
N VAL A 281 2.98 2.58 -9.97
CA VAL A 281 4.28 1.91 -9.86
C VAL A 281 4.48 1.12 -11.15
N VAL A 282 5.49 1.49 -11.91
CA VAL A 282 5.79 0.86 -13.21
C VAL A 282 7.29 0.75 -13.44
N PRO A 283 7.74 -0.14 -14.34
CA PRO A 283 9.12 -0.14 -14.77
C PRO A 283 9.54 1.19 -15.38
N SER A 284 10.77 1.61 -15.08
CA SER A 284 11.32 2.91 -15.46
C SER A 284 11.32 3.15 -16.98
N TYR A 285 11.42 2.07 -17.76
CA TYR A 285 11.43 2.12 -19.24
C TYR A 285 10.05 2.35 -19.87
N LEU A 286 8.96 2.31 -19.10
CA LEU A 286 7.63 2.62 -19.63
C LEU A 286 7.40 4.12 -19.79
N ALA A 287 8.13 4.90 -19.01
CA ALA A 287 8.05 6.34 -19.04
C ALA A 287 9.35 6.94 -19.63
N THR A 288 9.92 6.29 -20.65
CA THR A 288 10.94 6.90 -21.53
C THR A 288 10.35 7.13 -22.89
#